data_AF-A0A9P8IYV6-F1
#
_entry.id   AF-A0A9P8IYV6-F1
#
_cell.length_a   1.000
_cell.length_b   1.000
_cell.length_c   1.000
_cell.angle_alpha   90.00
_cell.angle_beta   90.00
_cell.angle_gamma   90.00
#
_symmetry.space_group_name_H-M   'P 1'
#
loop_
_entity.id
_entity.type
_entity.pdbx_description
1 polymer ?
#
loop_
_entity_poly.entity_id
_entity_poly.type
_entity_poly.pdbx_seq_one_letter_code
_entity_poly.pdbx_strand_id
1 'polypeptide(L)'
;MSFTAKTSVPGECNTWIVARDCSVKLTNDEKKYYPDDSVVSDVEIPSRILDFNNPSPCPHNQTWSCNGQPLMWDWRDEITAIITTLKQNFNKPGFRVFTNETCGLHVHIGRDRFGFNLNTSKNIMGIFTAFERCFDSLLTVDRISGYEEDDRIVLPALKMDDLSNSIIPWTPSAGWKYSLPLSLRQLEHLAHDLTSASASPDFFKWETLVKHGASVPYWLHRLYDTTNFAELGEYSTAHQSCINLEHLVHRDTKKPTMEIRLHPGTLEVNEILAWIDLLCNISIYAETTTTTAVNVTLDSAHETPSLTIVDIAKLVNASPSTIAHYTNFLSAEYSSQRCRQNTSSQPDDSLTALYNYNATHRLSQTSPSAVSARIMQKLISGRYGQFSSSFLKKFLPEEVKNAAERNAKFLSNDMDEQSWDEWSSANESLIEKVVQRRNGRGY
;
A
#
# COMPACT_ATOMS: atom_id res chain seq x y z
N MET A 1 -16.61 -4.15 -5.34
CA MET A 1 -16.09 -5.52 -5.19
C MET A 1 -14.77 -5.47 -4.46
N SER A 2 -14.67 -6.12 -3.30
CA SER A 2 -13.40 -6.40 -2.62
C SER A 2 -12.91 -7.78 -3.05
N PHE A 3 -11.67 -7.93 -3.48
CA PHE A 3 -11.11 -9.22 -3.89
C PHE A 3 -10.01 -9.62 -2.93
N THR A 4 -10.12 -10.81 -2.37
CA THR A 4 -9.16 -11.33 -1.39
C THR A 4 -8.53 -12.60 -1.95
N ALA A 5 -7.29 -12.50 -2.47
CA ALA A 5 -6.51 -13.66 -2.87
C ALA A 5 -5.87 -14.31 -1.65
N LYS A 6 -5.93 -15.64 -1.54
CA LYS A 6 -5.21 -16.41 -0.52
C LYS A 6 -4.22 -17.34 -1.19
N THR A 7 -2.94 -17.20 -0.87
CA THR A 7 -1.89 -18.14 -1.24
C THR A 7 -1.30 -18.78 0.02
N SER A 8 -1.50 -20.09 0.17
CA SER A 8 -0.94 -20.92 1.25
C SER A 8 -1.04 -22.42 0.90
N VAL A 9 -0.61 -23.30 1.80
CA VAL A 9 -0.42 -24.76 1.60
C VAL A 9 -1.71 -25.53 1.96
N PRO A 10 -1.91 -26.79 1.50
CA PRO A 10 -3.24 -27.35 1.36
C PRO A 10 -3.79 -27.87 2.69
N GLY A 11 -4.83 -27.21 3.18
CA GLY A 11 -5.74 -27.68 4.20
C GLY A 11 -7.13 -27.16 3.86
N GLU A 12 -8.01 -28.07 3.42
CA GLU A 12 -9.35 -27.82 2.85
C GLU A 12 -9.36 -26.85 1.65
N CYS A 13 -9.27 -27.40 0.44
CA CYS A 13 -9.52 -26.67 -0.81
C CYS A 13 -11.02 -26.33 -0.92
N ASN A 14 -11.45 -25.33 -0.14
CA ASN A 14 -12.80 -24.77 -0.26
C ASN A 14 -12.97 -24.13 -1.64
N THR A 15 -14.21 -23.95 -2.09
CA THR A 15 -14.51 -23.19 -3.31
C THR A 15 -14.27 -21.69 -3.09
N TRP A 16 -14.28 -20.90 -4.17
CA TRP A 16 -14.43 -19.45 -4.05
C TRP A 16 -15.71 -19.12 -3.29
N ILE A 17 -15.63 -18.10 -2.43
CA ILE A 17 -16.74 -17.67 -1.58
C ILE A 17 -17.27 -16.35 -2.14
N VAL A 18 -18.58 -16.14 -2.06
CA VAL A 18 -19.20 -14.82 -2.25
C VAL A 18 -19.66 -14.35 -0.89
N ALA A 19 -19.04 -13.28 -0.40
CA ALA A 19 -19.32 -12.69 0.89
C ALA A 19 -19.80 -11.24 0.71
N ARG A 20 -20.21 -10.62 1.83
CA ARG A 20 -20.53 -9.19 1.87
C ARG A 20 -19.41 -8.44 2.58
N ASP A 21 -19.02 -7.30 2.02
CA ASP A 21 -18.09 -6.37 2.65
C ASP A 21 -18.71 -4.98 2.71
N CYS A 22 -19.25 -4.64 3.89
CA CYS A 22 -19.96 -3.38 4.15
C CYS A 22 -19.11 -2.12 3.94
N SER A 23 -17.80 -2.31 3.76
CA SER A 23 -16.84 -1.28 3.45
C SER A 23 -16.93 -0.83 1.98
N VAL A 24 -17.44 -1.70 1.10
CA VAL A 24 -17.68 -1.47 -0.33
C VAL A 24 -19.05 -0.82 -0.53
N LYS A 25 -19.09 0.38 -1.10
CA LYS A 25 -20.36 1.08 -1.41
C LYS A 25 -20.19 2.21 -2.40
N LEU A 26 -21.32 2.75 -2.87
CA LEU A 26 -21.31 3.93 -3.72
C LEU A 26 -20.98 5.19 -2.94
N THR A 27 -20.18 6.05 -3.54
CA THR A 27 -19.89 7.40 -3.04
C THR A 27 -21.10 8.31 -3.22
N ASN A 28 -21.10 9.48 -2.57
CA ASN A 28 -22.18 10.45 -2.76
C ASN A 28 -22.20 11.03 -4.19
N ASP A 29 -21.06 11.10 -4.86
CA ASP A 29 -21.00 11.54 -6.25
C ASP A 29 -21.47 10.47 -7.22
N GLU A 30 -21.15 9.20 -6.96
CA GLU A 30 -21.65 8.06 -7.74
C GLU A 30 -23.17 7.92 -7.66
N LYS A 31 -23.76 8.16 -6.48
CA LYS A 31 -25.22 8.09 -6.29
C LYS A 31 -26.01 9.03 -7.21
N LYS A 32 -25.39 10.10 -7.72
CA LYS A 32 -26.03 11.01 -8.70
C LYS A 32 -26.29 10.35 -10.05
N TYR A 33 -25.56 9.27 -10.36
CA TYR A 33 -25.67 8.51 -11.60
C TYR A 33 -26.34 7.15 -11.39
N TYR A 34 -26.76 6.85 -10.16
CA TYR A 34 -27.38 5.60 -9.78
C TYR A 34 -28.89 5.65 -10.05
N PRO A 35 -29.46 4.75 -10.88
CA PRO A 35 -30.89 4.76 -11.17
C PRO A 35 -31.73 4.38 -9.94
N ASP A 36 -32.85 5.07 -9.72
CA ASP A 36 -33.72 4.91 -8.54
C ASP A 36 -34.32 3.50 -8.38
N ASP A 37 -34.46 2.76 -9.48
CA ASP A 37 -35.02 1.41 -9.55
C ASP A 37 -33.97 0.29 -9.43
N SER A 38 -32.68 0.65 -9.32
CA SER A 38 -31.59 -0.30 -9.23
C SER A 38 -31.35 -0.78 -7.79
N VAL A 39 -30.66 -1.91 -7.65
CA VAL A 39 -30.16 -2.43 -6.36
C VAL A 39 -28.64 -2.57 -6.43
N VAL A 40 -27.94 -2.07 -5.40
CA VAL A 40 -26.49 -2.17 -5.27
C VAL A 40 -26.15 -3.15 -4.16
N SER A 41 -25.17 -4.01 -4.42
CA SER A 41 -24.68 -5.00 -3.46
C SER A 41 -23.18 -4.84 -3.23
N ASP A 42 -22.79 -4.99 -1.97
CA ASP A 42 -21.45 -4.85 -1.42
C ASP A 42 -20.75 -6.22 -1.41
N VAL A 43 -20.19 -6.61 -2.55
CA VAL A 43 -19.64 -7.97 -2.75
C VAL A 43 -18.15 -8.04 -2.41
N GLU A 44 -17.78 -9.02 -1.59
CA GLU A 44 -16.42 -9.53 -1.47
C GLU A 44 -16.32 -10.91 -2.14
N ILE A 45 -15.22 -11.16 -2.84
CA ILE A 45 -14.91 -12.45 -3.44
C ILE A 45 -13.60 -12.97 -2.83
N PRO A 46 -13.67 -13.72 -1.71
CA PRO A 46 -12.52 -14.43 -1.19
C PRO A 46 -12.21 -15.64 -2.05
N SER A 47 -10.96 -15.71 -2.53
CA SER A 47 -10.45 -16.92 -3.17
C SER A 47 -10.30 -18.02 -2.14
N ARG A 48 -10.31 -19.25 -2.65
CA ARG A 48 -9.71 -20.37 -1.95
C ARG A 48 -8.19 -20.19 -1.84
N ILE A 49 -7.58 -21.07 -1.07
CA ILE A 49 -6.12 -21.18 -0.99
C ILE A 49 -5.59 -21.71 -2.33
N LEU A 50 -4.67 -20.98 -2.94
CA LEU A 50 -3.97 -21.33 -4.18
C LEU A 50 -2.47 -21.47 -3.92
N ASP A 51 -1.87 -22.55 -4.40
CA ASP A 51 -0.41 -22.70 -4.43
C ASP A 51 0.16 -21.83 -5.57
N PHE A 52 1.13 -21.01 -5.22
CA PHE A 52 1.76 -20.07 -6.14
C PHE A 52 2.76 -20.75 -7.10
N ASN A 53 3.45 -21.78 -6.63
CA ASN A 53 4.51 -22.47 -7.36
C ASN A 53 4.00 -23.73 -8.08
N ASN A 54 2.90 -24.31 -7.60
CA ASN A 54 2.34 -25.54 -8.14
C ASN A 54 0.86 -25.37 -8.50
N PRO A 55 0.36 -26.10 -9.50
CA PRO A 55 -1.07 -26.23 -9.72
C PRO A 55 -1.76 -26.78 -8.46
N SER A 56 -2.94 -26.24 -8.17
CA SER A 56 -3.79 -26.68 -7.06
C SER A 56 -4.90 -27.61 -7.57
N PRO A 57 -5.29 -28.66 -6.82
CA PRO A 57 -6.35 -29.56 -7.27
C PRO A 57 -7.67 -28.81 -7.44
N CYS A 58 -8.50 -29.28 -8.38
CA CYS A 58 -9.84 -28.76 -8.59
C CYS A 58 -10.64 -28.84 -7.28
N PRO A 59 -11.27 -27.75 -6.81
CA PRO A 59 -12.01 -27.75 -5.55
C PRO A 59 -13.23 -28.68 -5.58
N HIS A 60 -13.67 -29.11 -6.77
CA HIS A 60 -14.75 -30.08 -6.95
C HIS A 60 -14.25 -31.53 -7.13
N ASN A 61 -12.96 -31.80 -6.89
CA ASN A 61 -12.32 -33.11 -7.06
C ASN A 61 -12.56 -33.73 -8.44
N GLN A 62 -12.62 -32.89 -9.48
CA GLN A 62 -12.82 -33.35 -10.85
C GLN A 62 -11.58 -34.08 -11.36
N THR A 63 -11.79 -35.06 -12.25
CA THR A 63 -10.74 -35.82 -12.93
C THR A 63 -10.92 -35.75 -14.44
N TRP A 64 -9.82 -35.85 -15.19
CA TRP A 64 -9.86 -35.98 -16.65
C TRP A 64 -10.52 -37.30 -17.06
N SER A 65 -11.51 -37.25 -17.94
CA SER A 65 -12.25 -38.43 -18.39
C SER A 65 -11.39 -39.44 -19.16
N CYS A 66 -10.30 -38.99 -19.78
CA CYS A 66 -9.44 -39.83 -20.62
C CYS A 66 -8.41 -40.67 -19.84
N ASN A 67 -8.01 -40.24 -18.64
CA ASN A 67 -6.92 -40.89 -17.89
C ASN A 67 -7.16 -40.97 -16.37
N GLY A 68 -8.29 -40.46 -15.87
CA GLY A 68 -8.67 -40.48 -14.46
C GLY A 68 -7.80 -39.63 -13.54
N GLN A 69 -6.84 -38.84 -14.08
CA GLN A 69 -5.97 -38.00 -13.26
C GLN A 69 -6.74 -36.79 -12.71
N PRO A 70 -6.42 -36.30 -11.51
CA PRO A 70 -7.03 -35.08 -10.96
C PRO A 70 -6.85 -33.89 -11.90
N LEU A 71 -7.91 -33.10 -12.05
CA LEU A 71 -7.83 -31.82 -12.74
C LEU A 71 -7.15 -30.82 -11.81
N MET A 72 -6.11 -30.16 -12.31
CA MET A 72 -5.28 -29.22 -11.56
C MET A 72 -5.39 -27.83 -12.19
N TRP A 73 -5.42 -26.80 -11.37
CA TRP A 73 -5.52 -25.40 -11.77
C TRP A 73 -4.24 -24.66 -11.43
N ASP A 74 -3.61 -24.04 -12.43
CA ASP A 74 -2.68 -22.96 -12.17
C ASP A 74 -3.44 -21.76 -11.58
N TRP A 75 -2.84 -21.07 -10.61
CA TRP A 75 -3.51 -19.96 -9.93
C TRP A 75 -3.85 -18.81 -10.89
N ARG A 76 -3.06 -18.61 -11.95
CA ARG A 76 -3.34 -17.58 -12.97
C ARG A 76 -4.55 -17.96 -13.80
N ASP A 77 -4.64 -19.23 -14.20
CA ASP A 77 -5.78 -19.74 -14.97
C ASP A 77 -7.07 -19.66 -14.16
N GLU A 78 -7.03 -20.03 -12.88
CA GLU A 78 -8.21 -19.98 -12.02
C GLU A 78 -8.69 -18.55 -11.78
N ILE A 79 -7.79 -17.61 -11.44
CA ILE A 79 -8.16 -16.20 -11.28
C ILE A 79 -8.69 -15.62 -12.60
N THR A 80 -8.04 -15.92 -13.72
CA THR A 80 -8.49 -15.48 -15.05
C THR A 80 -9.89 -15.99 -15.35
N ALA A 81 -10.16 -17.28 -15.09
CA ALA A 81 -11.45 -17.90 -15.31
C ALA A 81 -12.55 -17.23 -14.45
N ILE A 82 -12.29 -16.98 -13.17
CA ILE A 82 -13.25 -16.34 -12.27
C ILE A 82 -13.55 -14.90 -12.70
N ILE A 83 -12.54 -14.08 -12.94
CA ILE A 83 -12.74 -12.68 -13.35
C ILE A 83 -13.43 -12.60 -14.72
N THR A 84 -13.05 -13.47 -15.66
CA THR A 84 -13.69 -13.55 -16.98
C THR A 84 -15.16 -13.97 -16.85
N THR A 85 -15.46 -14.96 -16.00
CA THR A 85 -16.83 -15.40 -15.73
C THR A 85 -17.66 -14.27 -15.12
N LEU A 86 -17.09 -13.51 -14.17
CA LEU A 86 -17.76 -12.35 -13.58
C LEU A 86 -18.09 -11.30 -14.63
N LYS A 87 -17.12 -10.91 -15.46
CA LYS A 87 -17.33 -9.95 -16.55
C LYS A 87 -18.37 -10.45 -17.55
N GLN A 88 -18.29 -11.70 -18.01
CA GLN A 88 -19.21 -12.24 -19.03
C GLN A 88 -20.65 -12.38 -18.53
N ASN A 89 -20.84 -12.79 -17.27
CA ASN A 89 -22.18 -13.10 -16.76
C ASN A 89 -22.87 -11.92 -16.06
N PHE A 90 -22.09 -10.97 -15.53
CA PHE A 90 -22.56 -9.85 -14.70
C PHE A 90 -22.20 -8.46 -15.27
N ASN A 91 -21.76 -8.39 -16.53
CA ASN A 91 -21.67 -7.12 -17.29
C ASN A 91 -22.52 -7.20 -18.57
N LYS A 92 -23.84 -7.07 -18.42
CA LYS A 92 -24.85 -7.22 -19.49
C LYS A 92 -26.03 -6.26 -19.23
N PRO A 93 -26.93 -6.00 -20.19
CA PRO A 93 -28.05 -5.09 -19.97
C PRO A 93 -28.80 -5.36 -18.65
N GLY A 94 -28.87 -4.36 -17.78
CA GLY A 94 -29.51 -4.43 -16.45
C GLY A 94 -28.65 -5.01 -15.32
N PHE A 95 -27.43 -5.48 -15.59
CA PHE A 95 -26.49 -5.99 -14.59
C PHE A 95 -25.09 -5.42 -14.81
N ARG A 96 -24.52 -4.77 -13.79
CA ARG A 96 -23.18 -4.20 -13.86
C ARG A 96 -22.30 -4.68 -12.71
N VAL A 97 -21.13 -5.23 -13.07
CA VAL A 97 -20.03 -5.46 -12.13
C VAL A 97 -18.94 -4.41 -12.37
N PHE A 98 -18.56 -3.68 -11.33
CA PHE A 98 -17.51 -2.68 -11.41
C PHE A 98 -16.79 -2.50 -10.06
N THR A 99 -15.67 -1.77 -10.11
CA THR A 99 -14.88 -1.38 -8.95
C THR A 99 -14.79 0.14 -8.89
N ASN A 100 -14.91 0.69 -7.70
CA ASN A 100 -14.79 2.12 -7.42
C ASN A 100 -13.70 2.38 -6.36
N GLU A 101 -13.58 3.61 -5.88
CA GLU A 101 -12.58 4.01 -4.87
C GLU A 101 -12.71 3.26 -3.54
N THR A 102 -13.91 2.78 -3.18
CA THR A 102 -14.12 2.00 -1.94
C THR A 102 -13.66 0.54 -2.05
N CYS A 103 -13.32 0.09 -3.26
CA CYS A 103 -12.92 -1.30 -3.50
C CYS A 103 -11.43 -1.52 -3.25
N GLY A 104 -11.06 -2.67 -2.68
CA GLY A 104 -9.68 -3.10 -2.44
C GLY A 104 -9.35 -4.44 -3.10
N LEU A 105 -8.07 -4.67 -3.35
CA LEU A 105 -7.49 -5.97 -3.67
C LEU A 105 -6.54 -6.36 -2.54
N HIS A 106 -6.94 -7.33 -1.72
CA HIS A 106 -6.14 -7.86 -0.62
C HIS A 106 -5.49 -9.18 -1.03
N VAL A 107 -4.24 -9.39 -0.63
CA VAL A 107 -3.53 -10.64 -0.87
C VAL A 107 -3.00 -11.17 0.46
N HIS A 108 -3.50 -12.33 0.87
CA HIS A 108 -2.96 -13.10 1.98
C HIS A 108 -1.90 -14.06 1.45
N ILE A 109 -0.70 -13.98 2.00
CA ILE A 109 0.42 -14.83 1.62
C ILE A 109 0.96 -15.51 2.86
N GLY A 110 1.19 -16.82 2.79
CA GLY A 110 1.82 -17.57 3.86
C GLY A 110 2.58 -18.79 3.35
N ARG A 111 3.52 -19.27 4.17
CA ARG A 111 4.27 -20.50 3.94
C ARG A 111 3.74 -21.63 4.80
N ASP A 112 3.28 -22.71 4.16
CA ASP A 112 2.79 -23.89 4.87
C ASP A 112 1.71 -23.58 5.92
N ARG A 113 1.49 -24.51 6.84
CA ARG A 113 0.70 -24.40 8.06
C ARG A 113 1.30 -23.50 9.14
N PHE A 114 2.49 -22.91 8.90
CA PHE A 114 3.22 -22.13 9.91
C PHE A 114 3.36 -20.65 9.57
N GLY A 115 3.07 -20.25 8.34
CA GLY A 115 3.28 -18.89 7.87
C GLY A 115 4.75 -18.53 7.74
N PHE A 116 5.02 -17.23 7.63
CA PHE A 116 6.37 -16.71 7.57
C PHE A 116 7.02 -16.69 8.96
N ASN A 117 8.34 -16.90 9.00
CA ASN A 117 9.11 -16.64 10.21
C ASN A 117 9.33 -15.13 10.41
N LEU A 118 9.86 -14.74 11.57
CA LEU A 118 10.09 -13.34 11.92
C LEU A 118 11.03 -12.63 10.92
N ASN A 119 12.13 -13.28 10.53
CA ASN A 119 13.12 -12.70 9.62
C ASN A 119 12.55 -12.45 8.23
N THR A 120 11.79 -13.39 7.67
CA THR A 120 11.08 -13.19 6.41
C THR A 120 10.09 -12.03 6.52
N SER A 121 9.34 -11.95 7.63
CA SER A 121 8.35 -10.89 7.83
C SER A 121 9.02 -9.50 7.94
N LYS A 122 10.15 -9.41 8.65
CA LYS A 122 10.99 -8.20 8.71
C LYS A 122 11.51 -7.81 7.33
N ASN A 123 12.02 -8.76 6.55
CA ASN A 123 12.52 -8.52 5.20
C ASN A 123 11.40 -7.96 4.30
N ILE A 124 10.19 -8.53 4.33
CA ILE A 124 9.04 -8.03 3.56
C ILE A 124 8.68 -6.60 4.01
N MET A 125 8.52 -6.36 5.31
CA MET A 125 8.22 -5.02 5.81
C MET A 125 9.31 -4.00 5.49
N GLY A 126 10.58 -4.41 5.53
CA GLY A 126 11.73 -3.60 5.14
C GLY A 126 11.65 -3.18 3.67
N ILE A 127 11.32 -4.10 2.76
CA ILE A 127 11.14 -3.80 1.32
C ILE A 127 10.05 -2.74 1.12
N PHE A 128 8.90 -2.89 1.78
CA PHE A 128 7.82 -1.90 1.69
C PHE A 128 8.18 -0.56 2.33
N THR A 129 8.94 -0.57 3.42
CA THR A 129 9.40 0.66 4.11
C THR A 129 10.41 1.42 3.25
N ALA A 130 11.43 0.74 2.73
CA ALA A 130 12.50 1.35 1.96
C ALA A 130 12.04 1.84 0.58
N PHE A 131 11.09 1.12 -0.03
CA PHE A 131 10.64 1.39 -1.40
C PHE A 131 9.19 1.84 -1.49
N GLU A 132 8.63 2.42 -0.42
CA GLU A 132 7.22 2.84 -0.37
C GLU A 132 6.83 3.72 -1.57
N ARG A 133 7.71 4.64 -1.98
CA ARG A 133 7.52 5.51 -3.16
C ARG A 133 7.29 4.72 -4.45
N CYS A 134 7.95 3.59 -4.60
CA CYS A 134 7.82 2.74 -5.79
C CYS A 134 6.48 2.01 -5.78
N PHE A 135 6.00 1.57 -4.62
CA PHE A 135 4.66 1.01 -4.49
C PHE A 135 3.57 2.07 -4.69
N ASP A 136 3.76 3.29 -4.18
CA ASP A 136 2.84 4.41 -4.37
C ASP A 136 2.61 4.75 -5.85
N SER A 137 3.58 4.43 -6.73
CA SER A 137 3.42 4.59 -8.19
C SER A 137 2.37 3.68 -8.82
N LEU A 138 1.96 2.61 -8.12
CA LEU A 138 0.88 1.70 -8.55
C LEU A 138 -0.50 2.12 -8.04
N LEU A 139 -0.57 3.10 -7.15
CA LEU A 139 -1.79 3.43 -6.42
C LEU A 139 -2.57 4.56 -7.08
N THR A 140 -3.84 4.62 -6.74
CA THR A 140 -4.67 5.79 -7.02
C THR A 140 -4.27 6.95 -6.09
N VAL A 141 -4.42 8.19 -6.56
CA VAL A 141 -4.04 9.41 -5.81
C VAL A 141 -4.63 9.45 -4.39
N ASP A 142 -5.88 9.00 -4.22
CA ASP A 142 -6.56 8.90 -2.93
C ASP A 142 -5.91 7.88 -1.96
N ARG A 143 -5.29 6.81 -2.47
CA ARG A 143 -4.64 5.75 -1.66
C ARG A 143 -3.22 6.08 -1.23
N ILE A 144 -2.49 6.89 -1.99
CA ILE A 144 -1.16 7.41 -1.60
C ILE A 144 -1.28 8.29 -0.35
N SER A 145 -2.43 8.95 -0.21
CA SER A 145 -2.67 10.04 0.73
C SER A 145 -2.87 9.59 2.18
N GLY A 146 -3.03 8.30 2.44
CA GLY A 146 -3.37 7.78 3.77
C GLY A 146 -4.58 8.46 4.41
N TYR A 147 -4.90 8.03 5.63
CA TYR A 147 -5.83 8.74 6.51
C TYR A 147 -5.04 9.25 7.70
N GLU A 148 -5.12 10.55 7.98
CA GLU A 148 -4.52 11.15 9.17
C GLU A 148 -5.64 11.56 10.10
N GLU A 149 -5.79 10.87 11.23
CA GLU A 149 -6.70 11.32 12.29
C GLU A 149 -6.13 12.58 12.94
N ASP A 150 -6.95 13.63 13.06
CA ASP A 150 -6.61 14.92 13.70
C ASP A 150 -6.08 14.80 15.15
N ASP A 151 -6.31 13.65 15.79
CA ASP A 151 -5.98 13.38 17.20
C ASP A 151 -4.65 12.65 17.41
N ARG A 152 -3.94 12.27 16.34
CA ARG A 152 -2.62 11.61 16.44
C ARG A 152 -1.49 12.63 16.33
N ILE A 153 -0.35 12.30 16.95
CA ILE A 153 0.84 13.14 16.87
C ILE A 153 1.40 13.02 15.45
N VAL A 154 0.92 13.89 14.56
CA VAL A 154 1.55 14.10 13.26
C VAL A 154 2.82 14.88 13.56
N LEU A 155 3.98 14.20 13.57
CA LEU A 155 5.29 14.84 13.61
C LEU A 155 5.32 16.04 12.66
N PRO A 156 6.10 17.10 12.97
CA PRO A 156 5.95 18.37 12.29
C PRO A 156 5.98 18.20 10.76
N ALA A 157 4.80 18.30 10.15
CA ALA A 157 4.68 18.34 8.70
C ALA A 157 5.24 19.70 8.25
N LEU A 158 5.98 19.70 7.16
CA LEU A 158 6.44 20.94 6.55
C LEU A 158 5.25 21.79 6.16
N LYS A 159 5.06 22.91 6.87
CA LYS A 159 4.12 23.96 6.47
C LYS A 159 4.84 24.84 5.45
N MET A 160 4.39 24.76 4.21
CA MET A 160 4.76 25.74 3.19
C MET A 160 3.99 27.02 3.51
N ASP A 161 4.67 28.05 4.02
CA ASP A 161 4.03 29.33 4.38
C ASP A 161 3.57 30.15 3.15
N ASP A 162 3.99 29.76 1.95
CA ASP A 162 3.70 30.48 0.70
C ASP A 162 2.85 29.63 -0.26
N LEU A 163 1.54 29.91 -0.26
CA LEU A 163 0.53 29.34 -1.18
C LEU A 163 0.66 29.85 -2.62
N SER A 164 1.60 30.77 -2.91
CA SER A 164 1.82 31.31 -4.27
C SER A 164 2.66 30.40 -5.16
N ASN A 165 3.37 29.42 -4.58
CA ASN A 165 4.06 28.38 -5.35
C ASN A 165 3.08 27.27 -5.74
N SER A 166 3.22 26.77 -6.96
CA SER A 166 2.44 25.74 -7.66
C SER A 166 2.40 24.35 -6.98
N ILE A 167 2.79 24.27 -5.71
CA ILE A 167 2.87 23.06 -4.91
C ILE A 167 1.75 23.11 -3.87
N ILE A 168 0.65 22.44 -4.18
CA ILE A 168 -0.49 22.31 -3.27
C ILE A 168 -0.02 21.60 -1.99
N PRO A 169 -0.29 22.15 -0.78
CA PRO A 169 0.01 21.49 0.48
C PRO A 169 -0.57 20.08 0.54
N TRP A 170 0.10 19.18 1.26
CA TRP A 170 -0.46 17.87 1.56
C TRP A 170 -1.85 18.04 2.16
N THR A 171 -2.83 17.55 1.43
CA THR A 171 -4.21 17.42 1.91
C THR A 171 -4.43 15.94 2.18
N PRO A 172 -4.65 15.55 3.46
CA PRO A 172 -5.11 14.21 3.78
C PRO A 172 -6.30 13.89 2.89
N SER A 173 -6.32 12.69 2.33
CA SER A 173 -7.50 12.24 1.63
C SER A 173 -8.59 11.98 2.67
N ALA A 174 -9.84 12.30 2.34
CA ALA A 174 -11.00 11.76 3.06
C ALA A 174 -11.13 10.23 2.92
N GLY A 175 -10.15 9.61 2.23
CA GLY A 175 -10.00 8.21 1.89
C GLY A 175 -10.64 7.27 2.91
N TRP A 176 -11.45 6.39 2.35
CA TRP A 176 -12.04 5.28 3.08
C TRP A 176 -10.92 4.45 3.73
N LYS A 177 -11.17 3.98 4.96
CA LYS A 177 -10.25 3.40 5.95
C LYS A 177 -9.42 2.16 5.52
N TYR A 178 -8.79 2.13 4.35
CA TYR A 178 -8.31 0.86 3.77
C TYR A 178 -6.80 0.64 3.73
N SER A 179 -5.96 1.68 3.81
CA SER A 179 -4.51 1.46 3.96
C SER A 179 -3.76 2.67 4.50
N LEU A 180 -3.18 2.54 5.69
CA LEU A 180 -2.15 3.38 6.28
C LEU A 180 -0.80 2.90 5.73
N PRO A 181 -0.06 3.75 5.01
CA PRO A 181 1.31 3.46 4.59
C PRO A 181 2.21 3.16 5.80
N LEU A 182 3.29 2.41 5.58
CA LEU A 182 4.22 2.05 6.66
C LEU A 182 4.92 3.29 7.22
N SER A 183 5.30 4.22 6.37
CA SER A 183 5.91 5.50 6.76
C SER A 183 5.06 6.27 7.80
N LEU A 184 3.73 6.33 7.62
CA LEU A 184 2.85 6.95 8.62
C LEU A 184 2.89 6.21 9.95
N ARG A 185 2.92 4.87 9.93
CA ARG A 185 3.06 4.08 11.16
C ARG A 185 4.41 4.31 11.84
N GLN A 186 5.49 4.45 11.06
CA GLN A 186 6.81 4.78 11.60
C GLN A 186 6.81 6.17 12.26
N LEU A 187 6.15 7.15 11.65
CA LEU A 187 6.02 8.50 12.20
C LEU A 187 5.17 8.53 13.47
N GLU A 188 4.08 7.75 13.54
CA GLU A 188 3.28 7.58 14.77
C GLU A 188 4.11 7.00 15.92
N HIS A 189 4.94 5.99 15.61
CA HIS A 189 5.87 5.37 16.56
C HIS A 189 6.94 6.34 17.05
N LEU A 190 7.59 7.06 16.13
CA LEU A 190 8.57 8.09 16.49
C LEU A 190 7.93 9.15 17.40
N ALA A 191 6.71 9.58 17.10
CA ALA A 191 6.04 10.56 17.94
C ALA A 191 5.73 10.05 19.37
N HIS A 192 5.35 8.77 19.49
CA HIS A 192 5.21 8.12 20.79
C HIS A 192 6.54 8.08 21.55
N ASP A 193 7.62 7.72 20.86
CA ASP A 193 8.96 7.62 21.44
C ASP A 193 9.49 9.00 21.88
N LEU A 194 9.29 10.03 21.07
CA LEU A 194 9.65 11.41 21.42
C LEU A 194 8.84 11.91 22.62
N THR A 195 7.54 11.60 22.69
CA THR A 195 6.71 11.93 23.86
C THR A 195 7.27 11.25 25.11
N SER A 196 7.62 9.97 25.01
CA SER A 196 8.20 9.21 26.12
C SER A 196 9.59 9.72 26.51
N ALA A 197 10.41 10.13 25.55
CA ALA A 197 11.74 10.70 25.77
C ALA A 197 11.66 12.10 26.41
N SER A 198 10.69 12.93 26.04
CA SER A 198 10.48 14.26 26.64
C SER A 198 10.15 14.20 28.14
N ALA A 199 9.54 13.10 28.58
CA ALA A 199 9.23 12.84 29.99
C ALA A 199 10.38 12.15 30.75
N SER A 200 11.46 11.78 30.05
CA SER A 200 12.60 11.04 30.58
C SER A 200 13.80 11.97 30.83
N PRO A 201 14.66 11.71 31.82
CA PRO A 201 15.93 12.43 31.98
C PRO A 201 17.01 12.03 30.95
N ASP A 202 16.73 11.05 30.07
CA ASP A 202 17.68 10.56 29.07
C ASP A 202 17.74 11.49 27.83
N PHE A 203 18.60 12.49 27.91
CA PHE A 203 18.83 13.44 26.81
C PHE A 203 19.38 12.78 25.54
N PHE A 204 20.21 11.74 25.67
CA PHE A 204 20.79 11.05 24.52
C PHE A 204 19.73 10.32 23.70
N LYS A 205 18.71 9.77 24.37
CA LYS A 205 17.55 9.18 23.70
C LYS A 205 16.77 10.22 22.89
N TRP A 206 16.52 11.41 23.46
CA TRP A 206 15.87 12.51 22.75
C TRP A 206 16.67 12.92 21.51
N GLU A 207 17.96 13.21 21.69
CA GLU A 207 18.84 13.67 20.61
C GLU A 207 18.89 12.66 19.47
N THR A 208 19.00 11.36 19.78
CA THR A 208 19.02 10.28 18.78
C THR A 208 17.71 10.22 17.98
N LEU A 209 16.55 10.31 18.66
CA LEU A 209 15.25 10.25 18.02
C LEU A 209 15.00 11.47 17.14
N VAL A 210 15.37 12.66 17.60
CA VAL A 210 15.25 13.89 16.81
C VAL A 210 16.14 13.84 15.58
N LYS A 211 17.39 13.37 15.72
CA LYS A 211 18.38 13.32 14.63
C LYS A 211 18.14 12.24 13.59
N HIS A 212 17.66 11.07 14.01
CA HIS A 212 17.61 9.89 13.13
C HIS A 212 16.22 9.31 13.00
N GLY A 213 15.33 9.56 13.95
CA GLY A 213 14.05 8.88 14.09
C GLY A 213 13.09 9.03 12.91
N ALA A 214 13.28 10.07 12.09
CA ALA A 214 12.47 10.33 10.90
C ALA A 214 13.12 9.81 9.61
N SER A 215 14.18 9.01 9.67
CA SER A 215 14.90 8.52 8.48
C SER A 215 14.61 7.05 8.16
N VAL A 216 14.60 6.70 6.87
CA VAL A 216 14.41 5.31 6.42
C VAL A 216 15.44 4.35 7.03
N PRO A 217 16.75 4.65 7.09
CA PRO A 217 17.72 3.77 7.74
C PRO A 217 17.39 3.49 9.21
N TYR A 218 16.93 4.49 9.96
CA TYR A 218 16.52 4.28 11.35
C TYR A 218 15.27 3.41 11.46
N TRP A 219 14.29 3.59 10.56
CA TRP A 219 13.10 2.73 10.50
C TRP A 219 13.45 1.27 10.20
N LEU A 220 14.36 1.04 9.25
CA LEU A 220 14.87 -0.30 8.95
C LEU A 220 15.58 -0.89 10.16
N HIS A 221 16.47 -0.14 10.80
CA HIS A 221 17.14 -0.56 12.04
C HIS A 221 16.12 -1.02 13.09
N ARG A 222 15.08 -0.22 13.35
CA ARG A 222 14.02 -0.57 14.32
C ARG A 222 13.25 -1.83 13.94
N LEU A 223 12.87 -1.98 12.68
CA LEU A 223 12.18 -3.20 12.21
C LEU A 223 13.06 -4.44 12.40
N TYR A 224 14.34 -4.36 12.05
CA TYR A 224 15.26 -5.49 12.16
C TYR A 224 15.67 -5.81 13.60
N ASP A 225 15.61 -4.85 14.51
CA ASP A 225 15.91 -5.04 15.94
C ASP A 225 14.80 -5.77 16.72
N THR A 226 13.57 -5.82 16.19
CA THR A 226 12.46 -6.54 16.84
C THR A 226 12.79 -8.01 17.10
N THR A 227 12.50 -8.54 18.28
CA THR A 227 12.89 -9.90 18.69
C THR A 227 11.78 -10.93 18.52
N ASN A 228 10.54 -10.47 18.35
CA ASN A 228 9.35 -11.32 18.25
C ASN A 228 8.25 -10.65 17.42
N PHE A 229 7.19 -11.41 17.10
CA PHE A 229 6.06 -10.91 16.32
C PHE A 229 5.21 -9.86 17.05
N ALA A 230 5.16 -9.85 18.38
CA ALA A 230 4.40 -8.83 19.10
C ALA A 230 5.02 -7.45 18.86
N GLU A 231 6.34 -7.32 19.00
CA GLU A 231 7.10 -6.10 18.70
C GLU A 231 6.98 -5.69 17.23
N LEU A 232 7.17 -6.63 16.29
CA LEU A 232 6.98 -6.33 14.86
C LEU A 232 5.53 -5.90 14.54
N GLY A 233 4.57 -6.50 15.26
CA GLY A 233 3.15 -6.24 15.13
C GLY A 233 2.74 -4.83 15.55
N GLU A 234 3.50 -4.13 16.39
CA GLU A 234 3.18 -2.75 16.78
C GLU A 234 3.16 -1.79 15.58
N TYR A 235 3.92 -2.12 14.52
CA TYR A 235 3.95 -1.35 13.27
C TYR A 235 2.78 -1.71 12.34
N SER A 236 2.12 -2.86 12.52
CA SER A 236 1.48 -3.58 11.41
C SER A 236 0.32 -4.52 11.81
N THR A 237 -0.38 -4.30 12.93
CA THR A 237 -1.53 -5.13 13.39
C THR A 237 -2.90 -4.45 13.26
N ALA A 238 -2.95 -3.18 12.87
CA ALA A 238 -4.23 -2.51 12.68
C ALA A 238 -4.86 -2.97 11.35
N HIS A 239 -6.19 -3.14 11.34
CA HIS A 239 -6.95 -3.43 10.12
C HIS A 239 -6.74 -2.39 9.00
N GLN A 240 -6.31 -1.19 9.38
CA GLN A 240 -5.99 -0.12 8.45
C GLN A 240 -4.57 -0.22 7.89
N SER A 241 -3.65 -1.04 8.42
CA SER A 241 -2.26 -1.09 7.93
C SER A 241 -2.17 -1.68 6.51
N CYS A 242 -1.29 -1.13 5.67
CA CYS A 242 -1.08 -1.64 4.31
C CYS A 242 -0.48 -3.05 4.27
N ILE A 243 0.25 -3.43 5.33
CA ILE A 243 0.62 -4.79 5.68
C ILE A 243 -0.07 -5.08 7.00
N ASN A 244 -0.75 -6.22 7.11
CA ASN A 244 -1.39 -6.66 8.34
C ASN A 244 -0.81 -8.01 8.77
N LEU A 245 -0.22 -8.03 9.97
CA LEU A 245 0.43 -9.16 10.61
C LEU A 245 -0.46 -9.85 11.66
N GLU A 246 -1.71 -9.43 11.86
CA GLU A 246 -2.61 -9.90 12.91
C GLU A 246 -2.62 -11.44 13.04
N HIS A 247 -2.71 -12.18 11.92
CA HIS A 247 -2.70 -13.64 11.96
C HIS A 247 -1.36 -14.23 12.44
N LEU A 248 -0.22 -13.58 12.15
CA LEU A 248 1.10 -14.05 12.59
C LEU A 248 1.35 -13.69 14.07
N VAL A 249 0.91 -12.51 14.50
CA VAL A 249 1.02 -12.05 15.90
C VAL A 249 0.20 -12.92 16.82
N HIS A 250 -1.06 -13.18 16.47
CA HIS A 250 -1.97 -14.01 17.26
C HIS A 250 -1.82 -15.51 16.99
N ARG A 251 -0.85 -15.91 16.15
CA ARG A 251 -0.56 -17.29 15.78
C ARG A 251 -1.81 -18.05 15.33
N ASP A 252 -2.57 -17.45 14.43
CA ASP A 252 -3.73 -18.07 13.81
C ASP A 252 -3.30 -19.34 13.07
N THR A 253 -3.65 -20.49 13.64
CA THR A 253 -3.29 -21.81 13.11
C THR A 253 -4.12 -22.20 11.89
N LYS A 254 -5.21 -21.48 11.60
CA LYS A 254 -6.06 -21.72 10.43
C LYS A 254 -5.65 -20.86 9.24
N LYS A 255 -5.05 -19.69 9.48
CA LYS A 255 -4.69 -18.74 8.43
C LYS A 255 -3.39 -17.98 8.75
N PRO A 256 -2.24 -18.67 8.89
CA PRO A 256 -0.97 -18.03 9.26
C PRO A 256 -0.38 -17.24 8.07
N THR A 257 -1.00 -16.11 7.75
CA THR A 257 -0.72 -15.32 6.55
C THR A 257 -0.43 -13.87 6.90
N MET A 258 0.47 -13.27 6.15
CA MET A 258 0.58 -11.81 6.05
C MET A 258 -0.47 -11.33 5.05
N GLU A 259 -1.23 -10.29 5.39
CA GLU A 259 -2.20 -9.67 4.49
C GLU A 259 -1.64 -8.37 3.94
N ILE A 260 -1.61 -8.22 2.61
CA ILE A 260 -1.22 -6.97 1.93
C ILE A 260 -2.49 -6.31 1.39
N ARG A 261 -2.74 -5.05 1.80
CA ARG A 261 -4.01 -4.32 1.62
C ARG A 261 -3.89 -3.06 0.75
N LEU A 262 -2.73 -2.88 0.10
CA LEU A 262 -2.37 -1.63 -0.56
C LEU A 262 -3.14 -1.40 -1.88
N HIS A 263 -3.32 -2.45 -2.69
CA HIS A 263 -3.74 -2.32 -4.08
C HIS A 263 -5.21 -1.89 -4.23
N PRO A 264 -5.54 -0.92 -5.12
CA PRO A 264 -6.92 -0.56 -5.42
C PRO A 264 -7.68 -1.75 -6.03
N GLY A 265 -8.95 -1.93 -5.70
CA GLY A 265 -9.76 -2.97 -6.33
C GLY A 265 -9.76 -2.83 -7.85
N THR A 266 -9.72 -3.93 -8.60
CA THR A 266 -9.71 -3.93 -10.06
C THR A 266 -10.38 -5.18 -10.61
N LEU A 267 -10.87 -5.11 -11.85
CA LEU A 267 -11.39 -6.26 -12.62
C LEU A 267 -10.49 -6.58 -13.82
N GLU A 268 -9.31 -5.95 -13.89
CA GLU A 268 -8.33 -6.22 -14.94
C GLU A 268 -7.45 -7.38 -14.52
N VAL A 269 -7.62 -8.52 -15.21
CA VAL A 269 -6.91 -9.77 -14.89
C VAL A 269 -5.40 -9.55 -14.82
N ASN A 270 -4.83 -8.86 -15.81
CA ASN A 270 -3.37 -8.63 -15.86
C ASN A 270 -2.86 -7.81 -14.66
N GLU A 271 -3.63 -6.85 -14.14
CA GLU A 271 -3.27 -6.10 -12.93
C GLU A 271 -3.28 -7.03 -11.70
N ILE A 272 -4.32 -7.86 -11.55
CA ILE A 272 -4.46 -8.80 -10.43
C ILE A 272 -3.30 -9.81 -10.43
N LEU A 273 -3.03 -10.40 -11.61
CA LEU A 273 -1.96 -11.39 -11.75
C LEU A 273 -0.58 -10.78 -11.50
N ALA A 274 -0.28 -9.60 -12.05
CA ALA A 274 1.00 -8.92 -11.84
C ALA A 274 1.20 -8.53 -10.36
N TRP A 275 0.13 -8.15 -9.66
CA TRP A 275 0.20 -7.85 -8.23
C TRP A 275 0.50 -9.08 -7.38
N ILE A 276 -0.24 -10.18 -7.59
CA ILE A 276 -0.01 -11.44 -6.86
C ILE A 276 1.39 -11.98 -7.15
N ASP A 277 1.82 -11.98 -8.41
CA ASP A 277 3.14 -12.45 -8.81
C ASP A 277 4.27 -11.62 -8.18
N LEU A 278 4.14 -10.29 -8.16
CA LEU A 278 5.11 -9.42 -7.48
C LEU A 278 5.21 -9.75 -5.99
N LEU A 279 4.08 -9.83 -5.29
CA LEU A 279 4.07 -10.05 -3.84
C LEU A 279 4.60 -11.43 -3.42
N CYS A 280 4.23 -12.48 -4.17
CA CYS A 280 4.74 -13.82 -3.92
C CYS A 280 6.25 -13.89 -4.19
N ASN A 281 6.76 -13.25 -5.25
CA ASN A 281 8.19 -13.19 -5.52
C ASN A 281 8.95 -12.32 -4.50
N ILE A 282 8.38 -11.21 -4.01
CA ILE A 282 8.91 -10.47 -2.85
C ILE A 282 9.06 -11.41 -1.65
N SER A 283 8.04 -12.23 -1.39
CA SER A 283 8.06 -13.18 -0.27
C SER A 283 9.15 -14.24 -0.44
N ILE A 284 9.29 -14.81 -1.64
CA ILE A 284 10.34 -15.78 -1.98
C ILE A 284 11.74 -15.14 -1.84
N TYR A 285 11.93 -13.93 -2.35
CA TYR A 285 13.19 -13.19 -2.22
C TYR A 285 13.54 -12.94 -0.75
N ALA A 286 12.56 -12.49 0.04
CA ALA A 286 12.70 -12.27 1.48
C ALA A 286 12.99 -13.55 2.27
N GLU A 287 12.59 -14.72 1.76
CA GLU A 287 12.86 -16.02 2.38
C GLU A 287 14.23 -16.60 2.02
N THR A 288 14.62 -16.45 0.77
CA THR A 288 15.81 -17.08 0.19
C THR A 288 17.05 -16.21 0.31
N THR A 289 16.89 -14.93 0.60
CA THR A 289 17.97 -13.98 0.85
C THR A 289 18.15 -13.76 2.35
N THR A 290 19.39 -13.78 2.83
CA THR A 290 19.66 -13.53 4.25
C THR A 290 19.23 -12.13 4.67
N THR A 291 18.74 -11.97 5.89
CA THR A 291 18.32 -10.67 6.44
C THR A 291 19.41 -9.61 6.32
N THR A 292 20.68 -9.96 6.56
CA THR A 292 21.80 -9.03 6.37
C THR A 292 21.92 -8.56 4.93
N ALA A 293 21.82 -9.45 3.94
CA ALA A 293 21.93 -9.09 2.53
C ALA A 293 20.73 -8.27 2.03
N VAL A 294 19.52 -8.59 2.49
CA VAL A 294 18.33 -7.76 2.24
C VAL A 294 18.55 -6.37 2.82
N ASN A 295 18.91 -6.25 4.10
CA ASN A 295 19.10 -4.95 4.74
C ASN A 295 20.16 -4.09 4.03
N VAL A 296 21.31 -4.67 3.65
CA VAL A 296 22.35 -3.96 2.87
C VAL A 296 21.79 -3.46 1.54
N THR A 297 20.97 -4.27 0.86
CA THR A 297 20.33 -3.88 -0.40
C THR A 297 19.40 -2.68 -0.18
N LEU A 298 18.54 -2.73 0.83
CA LEU A 298 17.60 -1.66 1.16
C LEU A 298 18.32 -0.36 1.54
N ASP A 299 19.31 -0.44 2.43
CA ASP A 299 20.12 0.71 2.86
C ASP A 299 20.83 1.36 1.68
N SER A 300 21.33 0.58 0.72
CA SER A 300 22.02 1.12 -0.46
C SER A 300 21.08 1.73 -1.51
N ALA A 301 19.83 1.27 -1.58
CA ALA A 301 18.94 1.54 -2.72
C ALA A 301 17.79 2.52 -2.40
N HIS A 302 17.41 2.71 -1.13
CA HIS A 302 16.25 3.52 -0.75
C HIS A 302 16.30 4.97 -1.28
N GLU A 303 17.50 5.54 -1.39
CA GLU A 303 17.73 6.88 -1.97
C GLU A 303 18.00 6.87 -3.49
N THR A 304 17.62 5.83 -4.23
CA THR A 304 17.82 5.82 -5.69
C THR A 304 16.66 6.52 -6.40
N PRO A 305 16.85 7.73 -6.99
CA PRO A 305 15.77 8.50 -7.61
C PRO A 305 15.03 7.75 -8.72
N SER A 306 15.81 7.05 -9.55
CA SER A 306 15.33 6.33 -10.73
C SER A 306 14.72 4.97 -10.43
N LEU A 307 14.76 4.51 -9.17
CA LEU A 307 14.23 3.20 -8.81
C LEU A 307 12.70 3.23 -8.89
N THR A 308 12.16 2.28 -9.63
CA THR A 308 10.73 2.10 -9.89
C THR A 308 10.27 0.72 -9.42
N ILE A 309 8.96 0.48 -9.47
CA ILE A 309 8.39 -0.84 -9.21
C ILE A 309 8.89 -1.92 -10.19
N VAL A 310 9.31 -1.53 -11.40
CA VAL A 310 9.90 -2.44 -12.40
C VAL A 310 11.26 -2.95 -11.93
N ASP A 311 12.05 -2.12 -11.26
CA ASP A 311 13.34 -2.50 -10.70
C ASP A 311 13.17 -3.44 -9.52
N ILE A 312 12.13 -3.23 -8.69
CA ILE A 312 11.75 -4.15 -7.62
C ILE A 312 11.29 -5.49 -8.21
N ALA A 313 10.45 -5.47 -9.24
CA ALA A 313 10.01 -6.69 -9.92
C ALA A 313 11.20 -7.49 -10.48
N LYS A 314 12.22 -6.83 -11.03
CA LYS A 314 13.48 -7.48 -11.45
C LYS A 314 14.29 -8.01 -10.27
N LEU A 315 14.43 -7.22 -9.20
CA LEU A 315 15.18 -7.59 -7.99
C LEU A 315 14.67 -8.91 -7.41
N VAL A 316 13.34 -9.07 -7.35
CA VAL A 316 12.71 -10.27 -6.77
C VAL A 316 12.49 -11.39 -7.77
N ASN A 317 12.95 -11.23 -9.01
CA ASN A 317 12.77 -12.19 -10.10
C ASN A 317 11.27 -12.49 -10.41
N ALA A 318 10.44 -11.45 -10.41
CA ALA A 318 9.06 -11.55 -10.89
C ALA A 318 9.01 -11.97 -12.37
N SER A 319 7.85 -12.48 -12.81
CA SER A 319 7.73 -13.03 -14.15
C SER A 319 7.95 -11.96 -15.24
N PRO A 320 8.36 -12.37 -16.47
CA PRO A 320 8.46 -11.45 -17.60
C PRO A 320 7.14 -10.73 -17.91
N SER A 321 5.99 -11.38 -17.70
CA SER A 321 4.68 -10.76 -17.92
C SER A 321 4.37 -9.69 -16.86
N THR A 322 4.78 -9.88 -15.61
CA THR A 322 4.66 -8.89 -14.54
C THR A 322 5.56 -7.68 -14.81
N ILE A 323 6.81 -7.91 -15.22
CA ILE A 323 7.74 -6.84 -15.60
C ILE A 323 7.19 -6.04 -16.79
N ALA A 324 6.69 -6.72 -17.83
CA ALA A 324 6.08 -6.07 -18.98
C ALA A 324 4.81 -5.29 -18.60
N HIS A 325 3.98 -5.85 -17.71
CA HIS A 325 2.79 -5.19 -17.20
C HIS A 325 3.15 -3.88 -16.50
N TYR A 326 4.07 -3.88 -15.53
CA TYR A 326 4.43 -2.65 -14.82
C TYR A 326 5.19 -1.65 -15.69
N THR A 327 5.99 -2.12 -16.65
CA THR A 327 6.60 -1.23 -17.65
C THR A 327 5.52 -0.49 -18.44
N ASN A 328 4.48 -1.20 -18.86
CA ASN A 328 3.33 -0.60 -19.54
C ASN A 328 2.50 0.27 -18.58
N PHE A 329 2.26 -0.16 -17.34
CA PHE A 329 1.47 0.56 -16.34
C PHE A 329 2.01 1.97 -16.08
N LEU A 330 3.34 2.10 -16.01
CA LEU A 330 4.02 3.38 -15.81
C LEU A 330 4.10 4.26 -17.07
N SER A 331 3.60 3.79 -18.23
CA SER A 331 3.54 4.60 -19.45
C SER A 331 2.51 5.72 -19.37
N ALA A 332 2.68 6.77 -20.18
CA ALA A 332 1.75 7.90 -20.24
C ALA A 332 0.36 7.47 -20.76
N GLU A 333 0.30 6.41 -21.56
CA GLU A 333 -0.90 6.01 -22.27
C GLU A 333 -1.77 5.01 -21.51
N TYR A 334 -1.21 4.28 -20.53
CA TYR A 334 -1.86 3.14 -19.89
C TYR A 334 -3.25 3.48 -19.33
N SER A 335 -3.35 4.47 -18.45
CA SER A 335 -4.61 4.85 -17.81
C SER A 335 -5.66 5.29 -18.83
N SER A 336 -5.25 6.01 -19.87
CA SER A 336 -6.13 6.47 -20.96
C SER A 336 -6.59 5.33 -21.87
N GLN A 337 -5.73 4.36 -22.18
CA GLN A 337 -6.08 3.16 -22.93
C GLN A 337 -7.05 2.28 -22.13
N ARG A 338 -6.74 2.04 -20.86
CA ARG A 338 -7.59 1.29 -19.93
C ARG A 338 -8.97 1.92 -19.80
N CYS A 339 -9.05 3.24 -19.60
CA CYS A 339 -10.33 3.94 -19.54
C CYS A 339 -11.14 3.74 -20.82
N ARG A 340 -10.53 3.95 -21.99
CA ARG A 340 -11.22 3.78 -23.30
C ARG A 340 -11.73 2.36 -23.49
N GLN A 341 -10.90 1.34 -23.24
CA GLN A 341 -11.29 -0.07 -23.33
C GLN A 341 -12.46 -0.39 -22.40
N ASN A 342 -12.42 0.12 -21.18
CA ASN A 342 -13.49 -0.08 -20.20
C ASN A 342 -14.78 0.60 -20.64
N THR A 343 -14.75 1.86 -21.07
CA THR A 343 -15.97 2.57 -21.48
C THR A 343 -16.56 2.06 -22.80
N SER A 344 -15.73 1.60 -23.74
CA SER A 344 -16.22 1.15 -25.06
C SER A 344 -16.80 -0.26 -25.08
N SER A 345 -16.51 -1.07 -24.06
CA SER A 345 -16.97 -2.47 -23.95
C SER A 345 -18.27 -2.64 -23.17
N GLN A 346 -18.84 -1.53 -22.68
CA GLN A 346 -20.02 -1.57 -21.83
C GLN A 346 -21.33 -1.68 -22.63
N PRO A 347 -22.29 -2.51 -22.18
CA PRO A 347 -23.69 -2.38 -22.60
C PRO A 347 -24.20 -0.95 -22.46
N ASP A 348 -25.03 -0.51 -23.41
CA ASP A 348 -25.74 0.77 -23.38
C ASP A 348 -27.08 0.60 -22.66
N ASP A 349 -27.13 0.99 -21.39
CA ASP A 349 -28.29 0.88 -20.51
C ASP A 349 -28.29 1.97 -19.41
N SER A 350 -29.25 1.91 -18.49
CA SER A 350 -29.39 2.88 -17.40
C SER A 350 -28.18 2.91 -16.45
N LEU A 351 -27.31 1.90 -16.45
CA LEU A 351 -26.12 1.82 -15.59
C LEU A 351 -24.86 2.37 -16.29
N THR A 352 -24.91 2.65 -17.60
CA THR A 352 -23.78 3.14 -18.39
C THR A 352 -23.22 4.46 -17.87
N ALA A 353 -24.09 5.38 -17.44
CA ALA A 353 -23.67 6.67 -16.89
C ALA A 353 -22.82 6.50 -15.61
N LEU A 354 -23.27 5.66 -14.68
CA LEU A 354 -22.54 5.35 -13.45
C LEU A 354 -21.19 4.68 -13.74
N TYR A 355 -21.16 3.72 -14.66
CA TYR A 355 -19.92 3.05 -15.02
C TYR A 355 -18.92 4.01 -15.66
N ASN A 356 -19.37 4.85 -16.60
CA ASN A 356 -18.52 5.83 -17.27
C ASN A 356 -17.96 6.86 -16.27
N TYR A 357 -18.79 7.33 -15.33
CA TYR A 357 -18.32 8.19 -14.23
C TYR A 357 -17.18 7.53 -13.47
N ASN A 358 -17.35 6.26 -13.04
CA ASN A 358 -16.32 5.51 -12.31
C ASN A 358 -15.02 5.33 -13.13
N ALA A 359 -15.14 4.99 -14.41
CA ALA A 359 -14.00 4.81 -15.30
C ALA A 359 -13.21 6.11 -15.50
N THR A 360 -13.91 7.23 -15.73
CA THR A 360 -13.30 8.56 -15.88
C THR A 360 -12.72 9.09 -14.58
N HIS A 361 -13.40 8.88 -13.45
CA HIS A 361 -12.86 9.21 -12.12
C HIS A 361 -11.55 8.46 -11.89
N ARG A 362 -11.52 7.15 -12.15
CA ARG A 362 -10.29 6.35 -12.02
C ARG A 362 -9.17 6.82 -12.93
N LEU A 363 -9.47 7.23 -14.17
CA LEU A 363 -8.48 7.83 -15.07
C LEU A 363 -7.80 9.06 -14.42
N SER A 364 -8.59 9.92 -13.77
CA SER A 364 -8.03 11.08 -13.05
C SER A 364 -7.16 10.68 -11.85
N GLN A 365 -7.50 9.57 -11.18
CA GLN A 365 -6.79 9.06 -10.01
C GLN A 365 -5.53 8.24 -10.35
N THR A 366 -5.42 7.68 -11.56
CA THR A 366 -4.27 6.85 -11.98
C THR A 366 -3.43 7.50 -13.09
N SER A 367 -3.69 8.77 -13.42
CA SER A 367 -2.83 9.50 -14.37
C SER A 367 -1.41 9.59 -13.82
N PRO A 368 -0.36 9.26 -14.62
CA PRO A 368 1.03 9.37 -14.16
C PRO A 368 1.38 10.76 -13.64
N SER A 369 0.84 11.82 -14.23
CA SER A 369 1.06 13.20 -13.76
C SER A 369 0.44 13.45 -12.38
N ALA A 370 -0.77 12.94 -12.14
CA ALA A 370 -1.48 13.12 -10.88
C ALA A 370 -0.84 12.29 -9.76
N VAL A 371 -0.47 11.04 -10.05
CA VAL A 371 0.25 10.15 -9.13
C VAL A 371 1.62 10.73 -8.79
N SER A 372 2.39 11.17 -9.78
CA SER A 372 3.70 11.81 -9.57
C SER A 372 3.58 13.09 -8.72
N ALA A 373 2.61 13.95 -9.02
CA ALA A 373 2.34 15.14 -8.21
C ALA A 373 2.00 14.77 -6.76
N ARG A 374 1.20 13.72 -6.53
CA ARG A 374 0.85 13.27 -5.18
C ARG A 374 2.03 12.66 -4.44
N ILE A 375 2.88 11.87 -5.10
CA ILE A 375 4.14 11.37 -4.54
C ILE A 375 5.05 12.54 -4.15
N MET A 376 5.14 13.56 -4.99
CA MET A 376 5.92 14.77 -4.69
C MET A 376 5.37 15.50 -3.46
N GLN A 377 4.04 15.68 -3.37
CA GLN A 377 3.40 16.24 -2.18
C GLN A 377 3.70 15.44 -0.91
N LYS A 378 3.66 14.10 -0.98
CA LYS A 378 4.02 13.22 0.14
C LYS A 378 5.47 13.44 0.56
N LEU A 379 6.40 13.43 -0.40
CA LEU A 379 7.83 13.62 -0.17
C LEU A 379 8.16 14.96 0.49
N ILE A 380 7.73 16.06 -0.12
CA ILE A 380 8.05 17.41 0.38
C ILE A 380 7.36 17.75 1.69
N SER A 381 6.43 16.91 2.12
CA SER A 381 5.77 17.04 3.42
C SER A 381 6.44 16.21 4.52
N GLY A 382 7.52 15.49 4.20
CA GLY A 382 8.28 14.66 5.13
C GLY A 382 7.68 13.28 5.38
N ARG A 383 6.63 12.90 4.65
CA ARG A 383 5.87 11.67 4.91
C ARG A 383 6.51 10.39 4.41
N TYR A 384 7.58 10.48 3.62
CA TYR A 384 8.46 9.35 3.36
C TYR A 384 9.66 9.29 4.32
N GLY A 385 9.72 10.23 5.27
CA GLY A 385 10.89 10.43 6.12
C GLY A 385 11.88 11.42 5.53
N GLN A 386 13.01 11.56 6.22
CA GLN A 386 14.14 12.38 5.85
C GLN A 386 15.11 11.63 4.93
N PHE A 387 15.70 12.37 3.99
CA PHE A 387 16.65 11.85 2.99
C PHE A 387 17.91 12.71 2.95
N SER A 388 18.99 12.18 2.37
CA SER A 388 20.20 12.96 2.17
C SER A 388 19.94 14.20 1.32
N SER A 389 20.68 15.26 1.60
CA SER A 389 20.67 16.46 0.77
C SER A 389 21.04 16.15 -0.68
N SER A 390 21.87 15.11 -0.89
CA SER A 390 22.27 14.65 -2.22
C SER A 390 21.10 14.05 -3.01
N PHE A 391 20.22 13.29 -2.35
CA PHE A 391 19.01 12.74 -2.93
C PHE A 391 18.02 13.86 -3.28
N LEU A 392 17.73 14.73 -2.31
CA LEU A 392 16.75 15.82 -2.47
C LEU A 392 17.14 16.75 -3.63
N LYS A 393 18.43 17.11 -3.75
CA LYS A 393 18.93 17.93 -4.87
C LYS A 393 18.75 17.29 -6.24
N LYS A 394 18.77 15.96 -6.33
CA LYS A 394 18.58 15.21 -7.59
C LYS A 394 17.11 14.95 -7.89
N PHE A 395 16.30 14.70 -6.86
CA PHE A 395 14.92 14.24 -7.01
C PHE A 395 13.92 15.40 -7.11
N LEU A 396 14.12 16.47 -6.34
CA LEU A 396 13.19 17.60 -6.34
C LEU A 396 13.31 18.41 -7.65
N PRO A 397 12.19 18.83 -8.26
CA PRO A 397 12.19 19.84 -9.33
C PRO A 397 12.80 21.15 -8.84
N GLU A 398 13.34 21.96 -9.75
CA GLU A 398 14.03 23.22 -9.40
C GLU A 398 13.10 24.23 -8.73
N GLU A 399 11.84 24.28 -9.18
CA GLU A 399 10.79 25.12 -8.61
C GLU A 399 10.49 24.70 -7.17
N VAL A 400 10.55 23.39 -6.90
CA VAL A 400 10.40 22.83 -5.56
C VAL A 400 11.62 23.15 -4.72
N LYS A 401 12.85 23.01 -5.23
CA LYS A 401 14.07 23.32 -4.48
C LYS A 401 14.11 24.77 -3.99
N ASN A 402 13.78 25.73 -4.85
CA ASN A 402 13.80 27.15 -4.47
C ASN A 402 12.73 27.50 -3.41
N ALA A 403 11.58 26.82 -3.43
CA ALA A 403 10.57 26.93 -2.38
C ALA A 403 10.97 26.17 -1.10
N ALA A 404 11.62 25.02 -1.27
CA ALA A 404 12.10 24.11 -0.25
C ALA A 404 13.32 24.66 0.51
N GLU A 405 14.21 25.45 -0.09
CA GLU A 405 15.40 25.98 0.58
C GLU A 405 15.09 26.84 1.82
N ARG A 406 13.88 27.42 1.91
CA ARG A 406 13.46 28.19 3.09
C ARG A 406 12.81 27.32 4.19
N ASN A 407 12.11 26.25 3.83
CA ASN A 407 11.28 25.46 4.77
C ASN A 407 11.62 23.96 4.80
N ALA A 408 12.08 23.36 3.71
CA ALA A 408 12.40 21.95 3.57
C ALA A 408 13.75 21.52 4.17
N LYS A 409 14.42 22.37 4.95
CA LYS A 409 15.60 21.96 5.73
C LYS A 409 15.31 20.73 6.59
N PHE A 410 14.08 20.58 7.09
CA PHE A 410 13.63 19.41 7.85
C PHE A 410 13.37 18.14 7.01
N LEU A 411 13.44 18.20 5.67
CA LEU A 411 13.44 16.99 4.82
C LEU A 411 14.79 16.28 4.85
N SER A 412 15.87 16.97 5.21
CA SER A 412 17.19 16.41 5.16
C SER A 412 17.62 15.81 6.50
N ASN A 413 18.27 14.66 6.46
CA ASN A 413 19.04 14.15 7.61
C ASN A 413 20.46 14.74 7.66
N ASP A 414 20.84 15.61 6.71
CA ASP A 414 22.12 16.33 6.65
C ASP A 414 21.97 17.81 7.08
N MET A 415 21.15 18.08 8.10
CA MET A 415 20.94 19.44 8.61
C MET A 415 22.19 20.00 9.30
N ASP A 416 22.38 21.32 9.19
CA ASP A 416 23.35 22.04 10.02
C ASP A 416 22.87 22.15 11.48
N GLU A 417 23.77 22.56 12.37
CA GLU A 417 23.50 22.64 13.82
C GLU A 417 22.32 23.55 14.14
N GLN A 418 22.23 24.71 13.48
CA GLN A 418 21.12 25.64 13.67
C GLN A 418 19.77 25.01 13.26
N SER A 419 19.73 24.33 12.11
CA SER A 419 18.53 23.66 11.62
C SER A 419 18.12 22.51 12.52
N TRP A 420 19.08 21.79 13.12
CA TRP A 420 18.80 20.76 14.12
C TRP A 420 18.17 21.33 15.40
N ASP A 421 18.66 22.46 15.90
CA ASP A 421 18.09 23.12 17.08
C ASP A 421 16.64 23.58 16.83
N GLU A 422 16.40 24.14 15.65
CA GLU A 422 15.04 24.53 15.24
C GLU A 422 14.11 23.32 15.09
N TRP A 423 14.59 22.21 14.52
CA TRP A 423 13.84 20.96 14.41
C TRP A 423 13.51 20.36 15.77
N SER A 424 14.49 20.32 16.68
CA SER A 424 14.30 19.85 18.06
C SER A 424 13.24 20.68 18.77
N SER A 425 13.35 22.00 18.71
CA SER A 425 12.40 22.94 19.31
C SER A 425 10.97 22.79 18.76
N ALA A 426 10.85 22.54 17.45
CA ALA A 426 9.55 22.30 16.81
C ALA A 426 8.88 21.00 17.30
N ASN A 427 9.67 19.93 17.50
CA ASN A 427 9.17 18.67 18.06
C ASN A 427 8.73 18.83 19.51
N GLU A 428 9.51 19.53 20.33
CA GLU A 428 9.17 19.82 21.73
C GLU A 428 7.84 20.57 21.83
N SER A 429 7.68 21.67 21.08
CA SER A 429 6.43 22.45 21.06
C SER A 429 5.21 21.64 20.60
N LEU A 430 5.39 20.70 19.67
CA LEU A 430 4.33 19.82 19.22
C LEU A 430 3.90 18.85 20.34
N ILE A 431 4.86 18.24 21.03
CA ILE A 431 4.60 17.31 22.13
C ILE A 431 3.89 18.02 23.28
N GLU A 432 4.34 19.22 23.66
CA GLU A 432 3.67 20.03 24.68
C GLU A 432 2.18 20.25 24.36
N LYS A 433 1.86 20.62 23.11
CA LYS A 433 0.46 20.81 22.67
C LYS A 433 -0.35 19.52 22.79
N VAL A 434 0.24 18.38 22.45
CA VAL A 434 -0.44 17.08 22.55
C VAL A 434 -0.68 16.71 24.01
N VAL A 435 0.33 16.86 24.87
CA VAL A 435 0.21 16.59 26.31
C VAL A 435 -0.85 17.49 26.93
N GLN A 436 -0.86 18.78 26.60
CA GLN A 436 -1.89 19.72 27.04
C GLN A 436 -3.30 19.31 26.58
N ARG A 437 -3.47 18.91 25.31
CA ARG A 437 -4.76 18.41 24.80
C ARG A 437 -5.23 17.15 25.53
N ARG A 438 -4.33 16.21 25.82
CA ARG A 438 -4.64 14.99 26.58
C ARG A 438 -5.06 15.31 28.01
N ASN A 439 -4.33 16.19 28.69
CA ASN A 439 -4.64 16.61 30.06
C ASN A 439 -5.94 17.44 30.14
N GLY A 440 -6.25 18.24 29.12
CA GLY A 440 -7.49 19.03 29.04
C GLY A 440 -8.73 18.22 28.66
N ARG A 441 -8.58 16.99 28.16
CA ARG A 441 -9.69 16.10 27.79
C ARG A 441 -10.21 15.21 28.91
N GLY A 442 -9.73 15.38 30.15
CA GLY A 442 -10.29 14.77 31.37
C GLY A 442 -10.79 13.33 31.18
N TYR A 443 -9.85 12.38 31.07
CA TYR A 443 -10.17 10.96 31.16
C TYR A 443 -10.27 10.51 32.61
#